data_AF-A0A950I5I0-F1
#
_entry.id   AF-A0A950I5I0-F1
#
_cell.length_a   1.000
_cell.length_b   1.000
_cell.length_c   1.000
_cell.angle_alpha   90.00
_cell.angle_beta   90.00
_cell.angle_gamma   90.00
#
_symmetry.space_group_name_H-M   'P 1'
#
loop_
_entity.id
_entity.type
_entity.pdbx_description
1 polymer ?
#
loop_
_entity_poly.entity_id
_entity_poly.type
_entity_poly.pdbx_seq_one_letter_code
_entity_poly.pdbx_strand_id
1 'polypeptide(L)' 'AVRVTAHAETAALCRALGPLVSTSANLAGQRSLKSARACRRTFGARVLTLAGKVGGRRKPSTIIDFASGRVLR' A
#
# COMPACT_ATOMS: atom_id res chain seq x y z
N ALA A 1 -11.17 2.19 -7.57
CA ALA A 1 -9.87 2.77 -8.01
C ALA A 1 -8.88 1.63 -8.24
N VAL A 2 -8.11 1.68 -9.33
CA VAL A 2 -7.05 0.72 -9.63
C VAL A 2 -5.70 1.43 -9.66
N ARG A 3 -4.62 0.69 -9.41
CA ARG A 3 -3.26 1.25 -9.41
C ARG A 3 -2.27 0.24 -9.96
N VAL A 4 -1.48 0.67 -10.96
CA VAL A 4 -0.26 -0.02 -11.36
C VAL A 4 0.87 0.48 -10.47
N THR A 5 1.50 -0.41 -9.71
CA THR A 5 2.50 -0.04 -8.70
C THR A 5 3.87 0.18 -9.31
N ALA A 6 4.58 1.22 -8.86
CA ALA A 6 6.00 1.43 -9.14
C ALA A 6 6.91 0.76 -8.08
N HIS A 7 6.34 0.14 -7.05
CA HIS A 7 7.10 -0.53 -5.99
C HIS A 7 7.48 -1.94 -6.45
N ALA A 8 8.78 -2.21 -6.58
CA ALA A 8 9.31 -3.43 -7.19
C ALA A 8 8.82 -4.70 -6.50
N GLU A 9 8.83 -4.73 -5.17
CA GLU A 9 8.41 -5.86 -4.34
C GLU A 9 6.90 -6.11 -4.46
N THR A 10 6.07 -5.05 -4.50
CA THR A 10 4.63 -5.20 -4.75
C THR A 10 4.36 -5.71 -6.16
N ALA A 11 5.11 -5.22 -7.17
CA ALA A 11 4.98 -5.70 -8.54
C ALA A 11 5.38 -7.18 -8.67
N ALA A 12 6.43 -7.61 -7.97
CA ALA A 12 6.84 -9.01 -7.91
C ALA A 12 5.76 -9.89 -7.27
N LEU A 13 5.15 -9.43 -6.16
CA LEU A 13 4.06 -10.14 -5.52
C LEU A 13 2.83 -10.28 -6.43
N CYS A 14 2.45 -9.22 -7.14
CA CYS A 14 1.35 -9.28 -8.09
C CYS A 14 1.64 -10.19 -9.29
N ARG A 15 2.91 -10.29 -9.74
CA ARG A 15 3.28 -11.25 -10.80
C ARG A 15 3.17 -12.70 -10.34
N ALA A 16 3.45 -12.97 -9.07
CA ALA A 16 3.37 -14.33 -8.51
C ALA A 16 1.95 -14.74 -8.13
N LEU A 17 1.11 -13.81 -7.67
CA LEU A 17 -0.21 -14.11 -7.07
C LEU A 17 -1.40 -13.57 -7.87
N GLY A 18 -1.16 -12.75 -8.90
CA GLY A 18 -2.20 -11.98 -9.57
C GLY A 18 -2.50 -10.62 -8.88
N PRO A 19 -3.55 -9.91 -9.31
CA PRO A 19 -3.91 -8.61 -8.75
C PRO A 19 -4.30 -8.71 -7.27
N LEU A 20 -3.90 -7.72 -6.48
CA LEU A 20 -4.14 -7.69 -5.03
C LEU A 20 -5.01 -6.52 -4.62
N VAL A 21 -5.93 -6.77 -3.70
CA VAL A 21 -6.62 -5.72 -2.94
C VAL A 21 -5.62 -5.11 -1.96
N SER A 22 -5.51 -3.78 -1.95
CA SER A 22 -4.52 -3.05 -1.15
C SER A 22 -5.18 -1.94 -0.35
N THR A 23 -4.86 -1.87 0.94
CA THR A 23 -5.23 -0.80 1.86
C THR A 23 -4.00 -0.31 2.63
N SER A 24 -4.12 0.82 3.33
CA SER A 24 -3.06 1.33 4.19
C SER A 24 -2.83 0.39 5.39
N ALA A 25 -1.56 0.16 5.73
CA ALA A 25 -1.18 -0.68 6.86
C ALA A 25 -1.42 0.06 8.19
N ASN A 26 -2.64 0.02 8.70
CA ASN A 26 -3.02 0.55 10.01
C ASN A 26 -4.27 -0.14 10.57
N LEU A 27 -4.45 -0.03 11.88
CA LEU A 27 -5.75 -0.21 12.51
C LEU A 27 -6.68 0.95 12.13
N ALA A 28 -7.99 0.72 12.19
CA ALA A 28 -8.98 1.75 11.88
C ALA A 28 -8.74 3.01 12.74
N GLY A 29 -8.81 4.18 12.11
CA GLY A 29 -8.56 5.48 12.78
C GLY A 29 -7.09 5.80 13.10
N GLN A 30 -6.15 4.87 12.89
CA GLN A 30 -4.74 5.07 13.22
C GLN A 30 -3.90 5.51 12.02
N ARG A 31 -2.76 6.16 12.29
CA ARG A 31 -1.79 6.54 11.26
C ARG A 31 -1.19 5.31 10.58
N SER A 32 -1.05 5.38 9.25
CA SER A 32 -0.42 4.31 8.47
C SER A 32 1.03 4.08 8.85
N LEU A 33 1.36 2.82 9.10
CA LEU A 33 2.70 2.36 9.44
C LEU A 33 3.61 2.40 8.21
N LYS A 34 4.86 2.80 8.42
CA LYS A 34 5.85 3.01 7.34
C LYS A 34 7.07 2.09 7.41
N SER A 35 7.07 1.12 8.33
CA SER A 35 8.18 0.18 8.47
C SER A 35 7.69 -1.22 8.82
N ALA A 36 8.39 -2.22 8.29
CA ALA A 36 8.11 -3.62 8.59
C ALA A 36 8.21 -3.92 10.10
N ARG A 37 9.14 -3.28 10.82
CA ARG A 37 9.24 -3.38 12.29
C ARG A 37 7.97 -2.90 12.97
N ALA A 38 7.42 -1.75 12.54
CA ALA A 38 6.18 -1.24 13.13
C ALA A 38 5.00 -2.17 12.84
N CYS A 39 4.87 -2.68 11.60
CA CYS A 39 3.83 -3.66 11.25
C CYS A 39 3.89 -4.91 12.13
N ARG A 40 5.08 -5.51 12.30
CA ARG A 40 5.26 -6.69 13.15
C ARG A 40 4.87 -6.43 14.61
N ARG A 41 5.20 -5.26 15.16
CA ARG A 41 4.80 -4.90 16.53
C ARG A 41 3.28 -4.71 16.67
N THR A 42 2.65 -4.05 15.70
CA THR A 42 1.22 -3.70 15.79
C THR A 42 0.31 -4.89 15.48
N PHE A 43 0.66 -5.70 14.48
CA PHE A 43 -0.19 -6.79 14.02
C PHE A 43 0.25 -8.17 14.54
N GLY A 44 1.49 -8.30 15.03
CA GLY A 44 2.02 -9.56 15.55
C GLY A 44 1.99 -10.67 14.51
N ALA A 45 1.61 -11.88 14.94
CA ALA A 45 1.48 -13.05 14.08
C ALA A 45 0.21 -13.06 13.21
N ARG A 46 -0.68 -12.07 13.34
CA ARG A 46 -1.96 -12.03 12.60
C ARG A 46 -1.78 -11.72 11.11
N VAL A 47 -0.65 -11.12 10.73
CA VAL A 47 -0.35 -10.77 9.34
C VAL A 47 1.10 -11.10 9.02
N LEU A 48 1.34 -11.61 7.81
CA LEU A 48 2.69 -11.75 7.29
C LEU A 48 3.21 -10.38 6.87
N THR A 49 4.46 -10.06 7.25
CA THR A 49 5.09 -8.78 6.93
C THR A 49 6.31 -9.00 6.06
N LEU A 50 6.28 -8.46 4.85
CA LEU A 50 7.45 -8.40 3.98
C LEU A 50 8.41 -7.27 4.44
N ALA A 51 9.70 -7.58 4.54
CA ALA A 51 10.72 -6.56 4.78
C ALA A 51 10.97 -5.75 3.49
N GLY A 52 11.13 -4.44 3.62
CA GLY A 52 11.36 -3.54 2.50
C GLY A 52 11.35 -2.08 2.91
N LYS A 53 11.69 -1.20 1.97
CA LYS A 53 11.64 0.25 2.17
C LYS A 53 10.40 0.81 1.49
N VAL A 54 9.60 1.59 2.22
CA VAL A 54 8.54 2.37 1.60
C VAL A 54 9.14 3.46 0.71
N GLY A 55 8.44 3.80 -0.38
CA GLY A 55 8.84 4.91 -1.25
C GLY A 55 8.80 6.28 -0.55
N GLY A 56 9.50 7.26 -1.11
CA GLY A 56 9.65 8.61 -0.53
C GLY A 56 8.47 9.57 -0.71
N ARG A 57 7.31 9.10 -1.21
CA ARG A 57 6.14 9.97 -1.42
C ARG A 57 5.62 10.51 -0.09
N ARG A 58 5.62 11.84 0.06
CA ARG A 58 5.12 12.53 1.26
C ARG A 58 3.60 12.64 1.27
N LYS A 59 2.97 12.73 0.09
CA LYS A 59 1.52 12.80 -0.08
C LYS A 59 0.94 11.42 -0.46
N PRO A 60 -0.34 11.16 -0.15
CA PRO A 60 -1.05 9.98 -0.63
C PRO A 60 -1.07 9.89 -2.16
N SER A 61 -1.48 8.73 -2.68
CA SER A 61 -1.64 8.56 -4.12
C SER A 61 -2.82 9.37 -4.65
N THR A 62 -2.61 10.04 -5.77
CA THR A 62 -3.67 10.72 -6.51
C THR A 62 -4.69 9.70 -7.00
N ILE A 63 -5.97 10.06 -6.92
CA ILE A 63 -7.09 9.28 -7.45
C ILE A 63 -7.78 10.16 -8.48
N ILE A 64 -7.84 9.67 -9.71
CA ILE A 64 -8.46 10.37 -10.84
C ILE A 64 -9.67 9.55 -11.28
N ASP A 65 -10.80 10.23 -11.48
CA ASP A 65 -11.93 9.65 -12.17
C ASP A 65 -11.61 9.51 -13.66
N PHE A 66 -11.61 8.28 -14.18
CA PHE A 66 -11.13 8.01 -15.55
C PHE A 66 -12.00 8.65 -16.63
N ALA A 67 -13.32 8.69 -16.44
CA ALA A 67 -14.24 9.19 -17.45
C ALA A 67 -14.19 10.73 -17.57
N SER A 68 -14.10 11.42 -16.43
CA SER A 68 -14.12 12.89 -16.39
C SER A 68 -12.73 13.55 -16.31
N GLY A 69 -11.69 12.79 -15.97
CA GLY A 69 -10.36 13.32 -15.67
C GLY A 69 -10.28 14.10 -14.35
N ARG A 70 -11.37 14.16 -13.58
CA ARG A 70 -11.42 14.92 -12.32
C ARG A 70 -10.52 14.28 -11.26
N VAL A 71 -9.67 15.08 -10.64
CA VAL A 71 -8.87 14.68 -9.49
C VAL A 71 -9.78 14.61 -8.26
N LEU A 72 -9.95 13.41 -7.71
CA LEU A 72 -10.71 13.15 -6.49
C LEU A 72 -9.84 13.28 -5.24
N ARG A 73 -8.54 13.02 -5.38
CA ARG A 73 -7.51 13.16 -4.35
C ARG A 73 -6.14 13.30 -4.99
#